data_AF-A0A9D4KS19-F1
#
_entry.id   AF-A0A9D4KS19-F1
#
_cell.length_a   1.000
_cell.length_b   1.000
_cell.length_c   1.000
_cell.angle_alpha   90.00
_cell.angle_beta   90.00
_cell.angle_gamma   90.00
#
_symmetry.space_group_name_H-M   'P 1'
#
loop_
_entity.id
_entity.type
_entity.pdbx_description
1 polymer ?
#
loop_
_entity_poly.entity_id
_entity_poly.type
_entity_poly.pdbx_seq_one_letter_code
_entity_poly.pdbx_strand_id
1 'polypeptide(L)' 'MRSNVSILIEITLDSSKKAYCNINTFMKTSHSKASNTTDTEANFLTKSFTFL' A
#
# COMPACT_ATOMS: atom_id res chain seq x y z
N MET A 1 14.08 -10.75 -11.28
CA MET A 1 13.11 -10.52 -10.18
C MET A 1 12.31 -9.28 -10.53
N ARG A 2 10.99 -9.40 -10.72
CA ARG A 2 10.13 -8.23 -10.90
C ARG A 2 9.45 -7.96 -9.56
N SER A 3 9.52 -6.71 -9.11
CA SER A 3 8.83 -6.25 -7.92
C SER A 3 7.78 -5.23 -8.36
N ASN A 4 6.54 -5.44 -7.94
CA ASN A 4 5.46 -4.47 -8.12
C ASN A 4 5.21 -3.78 -6.79
N VAL A 5 5.00 -2.47 -6.84
CA VAL A 5 4.61 -1.67 -5.68
C VAL A 5 3.22 -1.12 -5.95
N SER A 6 2.31 -1.34 -5.01
CA SER A 6 0.95 -0.83 -5.03
C SER A 6 0.76 0.11 -3.85
N ILE A 7 0.16 1.28 -4.09
CA ILE A 7 -0.14 2.27 -3.05
C ILE A 7 -1.65 2.44 -3.02
N LEU A 8 -2.25 2.28 -1.84
CA LEU A 8 -3.65 2.61 -1.56
C LEU A 8 -3.70 3.88 -0.72
N ILE A 9 -4.40 4.89 -1.22
CA ILE A 9 -4.62 6.16 -0.52
C ILE A 9 -6.11 6.27 -0.21
N GLU A 10 -6.45 6.33 1.07
CA GLU A 10 -7.82 6.56 1.54
C GLU A 10 -7.90 7.97 2.13
N ILE A 11 -8.84 8.78 1.63
CA ILE A 11 -9.08 10.14 2.12
C ILE A 11 -10.49 10.19 2.70
N THR A 12 -10.58 10.54 3.98
CA THR A 12 -11.85 10.71 4.70
C THR A 12 -12.01 12.16 5.09
N LEU A 13 -13.14 12.77 4.74
CA LEU A 13 -13.54 14.09 5.19
C LEU A 13 -14.64 13.92 6.25
N ASP A 14 -14.40 14.45 7.45
CA ASP A 14 -15.44 14.46 8.48
C ASP A 14 -16.33 15.71 8.38
N SER A 15 -17.46 15.69 9.08
CA SER A 15 -18.39 16.82 9.14
C SER A 15 -17.79 18.08 9.77
N SER A 16 -16.64 17.96 10.45
CA SER A 16 -15.89 19.09 11.03
C SER A 16 -14.90 19.73 10.04
N LYS A 17 -14.96 19.32 8.76
CA LYS A 17 -14.08 19.76 7.67
C LYS A 17 -12.61 19.34 7.84
N LYS A 18 -12.34 18.35 8.70
CA LYS A 18 -11.00 17.77 8.81
C LYS A 18 -10.82 16.67 7.78
N ALA A 19 -9.61 16.59 7.22
CA ALA A 19 -9.24 15.55 6.28
C ALA A 19 -8.27 14.57 6.94
N TYR A 20 -8.56 13.27 6.81
CA TYR A 20 -7.67 12.19 7.22
C TYR A 20 -7.19 11.48 5.95
N CYS A 21 -5.87 11.30 5.83
CA CYS A 21 -5.25 10.55 4.75
C CYS A 21 -4.57 9.32 5.33
N ASN A 22 -4.97 8.13 4.86
CA ASN A 22 -4.33 6.88 5.18
C ASN A 22 -3.61 6.36 3.92
N ILE A 23 -2.29 6.18 4.01
CA ILE A 23 -1.47 5.67 2.92
C ILE A 23 -0.98 4.29 3.31
N ASN A 24 -1.41 3.28 2.56
CA ASN A 24 -0.96 1.90 2.69
C ASN A 24 -0.08 1.53 1.49
N THR A 25 1.12 1.02 1.75
CA THR A 25 2.04 0.58 0.69
C THR A 25 2.23 -0.93 0.75
N PHE A 26 1.90 -1.59 -0.36
CA PHE A 26 2.06 -3.02 -0.53
C PHE A 26 3.17 -3.28 -1.55
N MET A 27 4.13 -4.14 -1.23
CA MET A 27 5.05 -4.66 -2.25
C MET A 27 4.76 -6.12 -2.52
N LYS A 28 4.64 -6.43 -3.80
CA LYS A 28 4.55 -7.78 -4.31
C LYS A 28 5.84 -8.13 -5.03
N THR A 29 6.59 -9.07 -4.47
CA THR A 29 7.80 -9.59 -5.12
C THR A 29 7.48 -10.93 -5.75
N SER A 30 7.69 -11.02 -7.07
CA SER A 30 7.55 -12.28 -7.80
C SER A 30 8.93 -12.87 -8.07
N HIS A 31 9.19 -14.02 -7.48
CA HIS A 31 10.36 -14.83 -7.82
C HIS A 31 9.94 -15.92 -8.80
N SER A 32 10.46 -15.86 -10.02
CA SER A 32 10.37 -16.95 -10.97
C SER A 32 11.69 -17.73 -10.93
N LYS A 33 11.63 -18.96 -10.41
CA LYS A 33 12.62 -20.01 -10.69
C LYS A 33 11.98 -20.94 -11.71
N ALA A 34 12.77 -21.42 -12.66
CA ALA A 34 12.33 -22.27 -13.77
C ALA A 34 11.21 -23.25 -13.32
N SER A 35 9.99 -23.02 -13.85
CA SER A 35 8.75 -23.76 -13.62
C SER A 35 7.78 -23.30 -12.50
N ASN A 36 8.18 -22.49 -11.51
CA ASN A 36 7.28 -22.08 -10.41
C ASN A 36 7.35 -20.56 -10.16
N THR A 37 6.21 -19.87 -10.17
CA THR A 37 6.09 -18.48 -9.72
C THR A 37 5.60 -18.48 -8.28
N THR A 38 6.40 -17.95 -7.35
CA THR A 38 5.96 -17.68 -5.98
C THR A 38 5.81 -16.18 -5.83
N ASP A 39 4.59 -15.76 -5.50
CA ASP A 39 4.25 -14.38 -5.18
C ASP A 39 4.21 -14.20 -3.67
N THR A 40 4.90 -13.18 -3.17
CA THR A 40 4.81 -12.76 -1.76
C THR A 40 4.32 -11.33 -1.72
N GLU A 41 3.20 -11.10 -1.03
CA GLU A 41 2.64 -9.79 -0.75
C GLU A 41 2.90 -9.47 0.72
N ALA A 42 3.50 -8.31 0.99
CA ALA A 42 3.62 -7.79 2.35
C ALA A 42 3.19 -6.33 2.39
N ASN A 43 2.49 -5.95 3.47
CA ASN A 43 2.27 -4.55 3.80
C ASN A 43 3.54 -4.02 4.45
N PHE A 44 4.16 -3.02 3.83
CA PHE A 44 5.44 -2.47 4.28
C PHE A 44 5.27 -1.24 5.15
N LEU A 45 4.18 -0.48 4.99
CA LEU A 45 4.00 0.77 5.70
C LEU A 45 2.57 1.26 5.64
N THR A 46 2.01 1.55 6.81
CA THR A 46 0.78 2.34 6.97
C THR A 46 1.14 3.67 7.63
N LYS A 47 0.79 4.80 6.99
CA LYS A 47 0.95 6.14 7.55
C LYS A 47 -0.38 6.87 7.52
N SER A 48 -0.74 7.48 8.64
CA SER A 48 -1.94 8.32 8.77
C SER A 48 -1.56 9.78 9.02
N PHE A 49 -2.20 10.69 8.29
CA PHE A 49 -2.02 12.13 8.40
C PHE A 49 -3.37 12.80 8.62
N THR A 50 -3.39 13.84 9.45
CA THR A 50 -4.57 14.69 9.66
C THR A 50 -4.24 16.11 9.21
N PHE A 51 -5.09 16.68 8.36
CA PHE A 51 -5.00 18.06 7.92
C PHE A 51 -6.14 18.85 8.54
N LEU A 52 -5.82 19.99 9.15
CA LEU A 52 -6.72 20.91 9.87
C LEU A 52 -7.16 22.06 8.96
#